data_AF-A0A0M4EGQ8-F1
#
_entry.id   AF-A0A0M4EGQ8-F1
#
_cell.length_a   1.000
_cell.length_b   1.000
_cell.length_c   1.000
_cell.angle_alpha   90.00
_cell.angle_beta   90.00
_cell.angle_gamma   90.00
#
_symmetry.space_group_name_H-M   'P 1'
#
loop_
_entity.id
_entity.type
_entity.pdbx_description
1 polymer ?
#
loop_
_entity_poly.entity_id
_entity_poly.type
_entity_poly.pdbx_seq_one_letter_code
_entity_poly.pdbx_strand_id
1 'polypeptide(L)'
;MNGIGSFVLMLLLFVALVAAKTKSSSVQEDIVEYKDFKKLLRTKNNVLALFVSSAKQAAAELKIFRDAAEAVRGTGTMLYVDCANQERKKLCKKLKANPEPYALRHYKDGDFHKDYDRQLTVGSVVTFMRDPTGDLPWEEDRAGADVLHFNDAAAFTKHLRKDIRPMLVMFHVPWCGFCKRMKPDYNKAATELKAQGGYLLAAMNVERQENAPVRKLFNLTGFPTLIYFENGKMRFTYEGENTKDALVAFMLNPNIKPTPKPKEAEWSADTNSEVVHLTTQGFEPALKEEKSVLVMFYAPWCGHCKRMKPEYEKAALELKQSNVPGVLAALDATKEPSIAEKYKVKGYPTVKYFVYGAYKFDVSVRESSKILEFMRDPKEPPPPPPPEKSWEEESDSQEVLFVNDETFSTTLKRKKHALVMFYAPWCGHCKSTKPEFTTAANELQDDPRVAFVAVDCTKHATLCGKYNVRGYPTIIYFSYLKTQLEYNGGRTSKDFIAYMNNPPNVKEHTEL
;
A
#
# COMPACT_ATOMS: atom_id res chain seq x y z
N MET A 1 -28.20 -74.88 -22.90
CA MET A 1 -28.38 -74.14 -21.64
C MET A 1 -27.42 -72.96 -21.66
N ASN A 2 -27.91 -71.84 -22.20
CA ASN A 2 -27.22 -70.55 -22.29
C ASN A 2 -27.69 -69.69 -21.11
N GLY A 3 -26.80 -68.97 -20.44
CA GLY A 3 -27.26 -67.94 -19.50
C GLY A 3 -26.27 -67.38 -18.49
N ILE A 4 -25.04 -67.01 -18.87
CA ILE A 4 -24.18 -66.11 -18.04
C ILE A 4 -23.38 -65.13 -18.93
N GLY A 5 -23.98 -64.66 -20.04
CA GLY A 5 -23.27 -63.90 -21.08
C GLY A 5 -23.80 -62.49 -21.38
N SER A 6 -24.66 -61.89 -20.56
CA SER A 6 -25.30 -60.60 -20.92
C SER A 6 -25.27 -59.51 -19.84
N PHE A 7 -24.84 -59.79 -18.62
CA PHE A 7 -24.85 -58.79 -17.54
C PHE A 7 -23.54 -58.01 -17.33
N VAL A 8 -22.44 -58.43 -17.95
CA VAL A 8 -21.12 -57.76 -17.78
C VAL A 8 -20.85 -56.71 -18.86
N LEU A 9 -21.48 -56.83 -20.04
CA LEU A 9 -21.26 -55.87 -21.14
C LEU A 9 -22.15 -54.62 -21.05
N MET A 10 -23.26 -54.67 -20.31
CA MET A 10 -24.14 -53.51 -20.09
C MET A 10 -23.76 -52.66 -18.87
N LEU A 11 -22.77 -53.10 -18.07
CA LEU A 11 -22.19 -52.30 -16.98
C LEU A 11 -20.93 -51.53 -17.42
N LEU A 12 -20.28 -51.96 -18.52
CA LEU A 12 -19.12 -51.28 -19.10
C LEU A 12 -19.49 -50.11 -20.04
N LEU A 13 -20.76 -50.00 -20.45
CA LEU A 13 -21.27 -48.87 -21.24
C LEU A 13 -21.89 -47.74 -20.40
N PHE A 14 -22.07 -47.94 -19.09
CA PHE A 14 -22.61 -46.91 -18.18
C PHE A 14 -21.56 -46.22 -17.28
N VAL A 15 -20.29 -46.65 -17.33
CA VAL A 15 -19.19 -46.04 -16.54
C VAL A 15 -18.28 -45.15 -17.41
N ALA A 16 -18.44 -45.15 -18.73
CA ALA A 16 -17.75 -44.21 -19.64
C ALA A 16 -18.45 -42.85 -19.82
N LEU A 17 -19.36 -42.48 -18.89
CA LEU A 17 -19.98 -41.15 -18.79
C LEU A 17 -19.62 -40.43 -17.48
N VAL A 18 -18.53 -40.84 -16.83
CA VAL A 18 -17.96 -40.09 -15.70
C VAL A 18 -16.96 -39.06 -16.24
N ALA A 19 -17.43 -37.82 -16.28
CA ALA A 19 -16.65 -36.60 -16.21
C ALA A 19 -15.61 -36.36 -17.32
N ALA A 20 -16.10 -36.03 -18.53
CA ALA A 20 -15.48 -34.91 -19.23
C ALA A 20 -15.66 -33.69 -18.33
N LYS A 21 -14.67 -33.39 -17.47
CA LYS A 21 -14.58 -32.10 -16.78
C LYS A 21 -14.58 -31.04 -17.86
N THR A 22 -15.72 -30.42 -18.13
CA THR A 22 -15.80 -29.16 -18.85
C THR A 22 -14.85 -28.22 -18.14
N LYS A 23 -13.69 -27.92 -18.76
CA LYS A 23 -12.76 -26.90 -18.26
C LYS A 23 -13.59 -25.62 -18.12
N SER A 24 -13.95 -25.27 -16.88
CA SER A 24 -14.56 -23.98 -16.58
C SER A 24 -13.63 -22.91 -17.13
N SER A 25 -14.09 -22.14 -18.11
CA SER A 25 -13.34 -21.01 -18.65
C SER A 25 -12.91 -20.10 -17.50
N SER A 26 -11.64 -19.65 -17.51
CA SER A 26 -11.16 -18.62 -16.58
C SER A 26 -11.70 -17.23 -16.91
N VAL A 27 -12.31 -17.08 -18.09
CA VAL A 27 -12.95 -15.85 -18.56
C VAL A 27 -14.46 -16.02 -18.50
N GLN A 28 -15.14 -15.01 -17.94
CA GLN A 28 -16.59 -14.89 -17.96
C GLN A 28 -17.05 -14.44 -19.35
N GLU A 29 -17.93 -15.21 -20.01
CA GLU A 29 -18.41 -14.92 -21.39
C GLU A 29 -19.96 -14.95 -21.51
N ASP A 30 -20.66 -15.38 -20.47
CA ASP A 30 -22.12 -15.60 -20.40
C ASP A 30 -22.94 -14.33 -20.07
N ILE A 31 -22.28 -13.18 -19.88
CA ILE A 31 -22.98 -11.92 -19.56
C ILE A 31 -23.49 -11.25 -20.82
N VAL A 32 -24.81 -11.26 -20.97
CA VAL A 32 -25.53 -10.67 -22.09
C VAL A 32 -26.29 -9.42 -21.67
N GLU A 33 -26.85 -9.41 -20.46
CA GLU A 33 -27.69 -8.32 -19.98
C GLU A 33 -26.96 -7.35 -19.04
N TYR A 34 -27.43 -6.09 -19.04
CA TYR A 34 -26.89 -5.07 -18.14
C TYR A 34 -27.14 -5.41 -16.66
N LYS A 35 -28.24 -6.13 -16.35
CA LYS A 35 -28.54 -6.59 -14.99
C LYS A 35 -27.48 -7.58 -14.49
N ASP A 36 -27.08 -8.52 -15.34
CA ASP A 36 -26.06 -9.51 -15.01
C ASP A 36 -24.67 -8.89 -14.91
N PHE A 37 -24.37 -7.90 -15.76
CA PHE A 37 -23.14 -7.11 -15.62
C PHE A 37 -23.09 -6.37 -14.27
N LYS A 38 -24.18 -5.69 -13.87
CA LYS A 38 -24.27 -5.08 -12.52
C LYS A 38 -24.13 -6.12 -11.41
N LYS A 39 -24.73 -7.31 -11.57
CA LYS A 39 -24.59 -8.42 -10.61
C LYS A 39 -23.14 -8.91 -10.51
N LEU A 40 -22.42 -8.98 -11.63
CA LEU A 40 -20.99 -9.30 -11.63
C LEU A 40 -20.22 -8.27 -10.81
N LEU A 41 -20.40 -6.97 -11.10
CA LEU A 41 -19.70 -5.90 -10.39
C LEU A 41 -20.05 -5.84 -8.89
N ARG A 42 -21.27 -6.23 -8.50
CA ARG A 42 -21.68 -6.35 -7.09
C ARG A 42 -21.06 -7.55 -6.37
N THR A 43 -20.64 -8.58 -7.09
CA THR A 43 -20.10 -9.83 -6.52
C THR A 43 -18.59 -9.96 -6.67
N LYS A 44 -17.99 -9.17 -7.57
CA LYS A 44 -16.57 -9.21 -7.91
C LYS A 44 -15.98 -7.81 -7.78
N ASN A 45 -15.01 -7.68 -6.89
CA ASN A 45 -14.41 -6.40 -6.51
C ASN A 45 -13.27 -5.93 -7.44
N ASN A 46 -12.85 -6.78 -8.37
CA ASN A 46 -11.73 -6.54 -9.28
C ASN A 46 -12.04 -7.22 -10.60
N VAL A 47 -12.55 -6.44 -11.56
CA VAL A 47 -13.02 -6.94 -12.87
C VAL A 47 -12.33 -6.18 -13.97
N LEU A 48 -11.62 -6.88 -14.84
CA LEU A 48 -11.17 -6.33 -16.12
C LEU A 48 -12.06 -6.88 -17.23
N ALA A 49 -12.68 -5.98 -17.99
CA ALA A 49 -13.59 -6.31 -19.08
C ALA A 49 -12.95 -5.97 -20.43
N LEU A 50 -12.79 -6.98 -21.28
CA LEU A 50 -12.39 -6.86 -22.68
C LEU A 50 -13.64 -6.78 -23.56
N PHE A 51 -13.86 -5.63 -24.16
CA PHE A 51 -14.87 -5.41 -25.19
C PHE A 51 -14.20 -5.50 -26.56
N VAL A 52 -14.78 -6.25 -27.49
CA VAL A 52 -14.25 -6.35 -28.87
C VAL A 52 -15.33 -6.00 -29.88
N SER A 53 -14.92 -5.35 -30.97
CA SER A 53 -15.78 -5.12 -32.14
C SER A 53 -15.88 -6.34 -33.05
N SER A 54 -14.90 -7.25 -32.98
CA SER A 54 -14.89 -8.51 -33.70
C SER A 54 -13.91 -9.48 -33.05
N ALA A 55 -14.39 -10.67 -32.67
CA ALA A 55 -13.55 -11.73 -32.11
C ALA A 55 -12.41 -12.15 -33.06
N LYS A 56 -12.65 -12.06 -34.38
CA LYS A 56 -11.65 -12.41 -35.40
C LYS A 56 -10.55 -11.36 -35.50
N GLN A 57 -10.91 -10.08 -35.42
CA GLN A 57 -9.93 -8.98 -35.50
C GLN A 57 -9.11 -8.85 -34.21
N ALA A 58 -9.72 -9.12 -33.05
CA ALA A 58 -9.06 -9.05 -31.75
C ALA A 58 -8.54 -10.41 -31.24
N ALA A 59 -8.23 -11.35 -32.15
CA ALA A 59 -7.88 -12.72 -31.79
C ALA A 59 -6.57 -12.83 -30.97
N ALA A 60 -5.60 -11.95 -31.25
CA ALA A 60 -4.32 -11.92 -30.54
C ALA A 60 -4.51 -11.41 -29.10
N GLU A 61 -5.29 -10.34 -28.95
CA GLU A 61 -5.64 -9.72 -27.68
C GLU A 61 -6.46 -10.65 -26.81
N LEU A 62 -7.43 -11.35 -27.41
CA LEU A 62 -8.23 -12.35 -26.73
C LEU A 62 -7.38 -13.51 -26.21
N LYS A 63 -6.35 -13.93 -26.95
CA LYS A 63 -5.40 -14.94 -26.48
C LYS A 63 -4.64 -14.46 -25.24
N ILE A 64 -4.08 -13.24 -25.28
CA ILE A 64 -3.36 -12.64 -24.14
C ILE A 64 -4.29 -12.52 -22.92
N PHE A 65 -5.52 -12.07 -23.15
CA PHE A 65 -6.52 -11.89 -22.11
C PHE A 65 -6.90 -13.21 -21.41
N ARG A 66 -7.07 -14.29 -22.19
CA ARG A 66 -7.33 -15.65 -21.67
C ARG A 66 -6.14 -16.22 -20.91
N ASP A 67 -4.93 -16.07 -21.44
CA ASP A 67 -3.70 -16.53 -20.79
C ASP A 67 -3.50 -15.79 -19.45
N ALA A 68 -3.80 -14.48 -19.39
CA ALA A 68 -3.77 -13.70 -18.16
C ALA A 68 -4.87 -14.12 -17.16
N ALA A 69 -6.07 -14.46 -17.65
CA ALA A 69 -7.19 -14.91 -16.81
C ALA A 69 -6.88 -16.19 -16.04
N GLU A 70 -6.14 -17.13 -16.64
CA GLU A 70 -5.66 -18.31 -15.94
C GLU A 70 -4.74 -17.95 -14.76
N ALA A 71 -3.86 -16.97 -14.94
CA ALA A 71 -2.88 -16.56 -13.94
C ALA A 71 -3.45 -15.72 -12.78
N VAL A 72 -4.60 -15.06 -13.00
CA VAL A 72 -5.31 -14.27 -11.97
C VAL A 72 -6.53 -14.98 -11.41
N ARG A 73 -6.71 -16.27 -11.73
CA ARG A 73 -7.85 -17.06 -11.25
C ARG A 73 -7.89 -17.03 -9.72
N GLY A 74 -9.02 -16.59 -9.17
CA GLY A 74 -9.25 -16.50 -7.73
C GLY A 74 -8.83 -15.18 -7.09
N THR A 75 -8.03 -14.35 -7.78
CA THR A 75 -7.61 -13.02 -7.29
C THR A 75 -8.21 -11.87 -8.09
N GLY A 76 -8.63 -12.11 -9.34
CA GLY A 76 -9.33 -11.17 -10.20
C GLY A 76 -10.38 -11.86 -11.06
N THR A 77 -11.27 -11.06 -11.67
CA THR A 77 -12.27 -11.55 -12.62
C THR A 77 -12.01 -10.94 -13.98
N MET A 78 -12.04 -11.78 -15.02
CA MET A 78 -11.81 -11.37 -16.40
C MET A 78 -13.11 -11.59 -17.18
N LEU A 79 -13.66 -10.52 -17.74
CA LEU A 79 -14.90 -10.55 -18.51
C LEU A 79 -14.60 -10.29 -19.99
N TYR A 80 -15.12 -11.12 -20.87
CA TYR A 80 -15.07 -10.91 -22.31
C TYR A 80 -16.46 -10.60 -22.87
N VAL A 81 -16.56 -9.55 -23.69
CA VAL A 81 -17.79 -9.12 -24.33
C VAL A 81 -17.55 -8.86 -25.81
N ASP A 82 -18.16 -9.68 -26.66
CA ASP A 82 -18.20 -9.46 -28.11
C ASP A 82 -19.36 -8.51 -28.46
N CYS A 83 -19.03 -7.28 -28.86
CA CYS A 83 -20.01 -6.24 -29.20
C CYS A 83 -20.59 -6.36 -30.61
N ALA A 84 -20.01 -7.20 -31.49
CA ALA A 84 -20.63 -7.52 -32.78
C ALA A 84 -21.78 -8.53 -32.64
N ASN A 85 -21.78 -9.32 -31.57
CA ASN A 85 -22.88 -10.23 -31.28
C ASN A 85 -24.18 -9.44 -30.97
N GLN A 86 -25.27 -9.76 -31.66
CA GLN A 86 -26.55 -9.06 -31.56
C GLN A 86 -27.13 -9.06 -30.14
N GLU A 87 -26.92 -10.13 -29.37
CA GLU A 87 -27.41 -10.27 -28.00
C GLU A 87 -26.68 -9.31 -27.05
N ARG A 88 -25.35 -9.15 -27.23
CA ARG A 88 -24.48 -8.31 -26.41
C ARG A 88 -24.37 -6.86 -26.88
N LYS A 89 -24.82 -6.55 -28.10
CA LYS A 89 -24.79 -5.19 -28.68
C LYS A 89 -25.48 -4.15 -27.79
N LYS A 90 -26.61 -4.51 -27.15
CA LYS A 90 -27.32 -3.63 -26.21
C LYS A 90 -26.51 -3.35 -24.94
N LEU A 91 -25.82 -4.36 -24.42
CA LEU A 91 -24.94 -4.23 -23.26
C LEU A 91 -23.78 -3.26 -23.55
N CYS A 92 -23.07 -3.44 -24.67
CA CYS A 92 -21.97 -2.55 -25.04
C CYS A 92 -22.42 -1.08 -25.19
N LYS A 93 -23.60 -0.85 -25.79
CA LYS A 93 -24.19 0.50 -25.88
C LYS A 93 -24.48 1.11 -24.50
N LYS A 94 -25.10 0.36 -23.59
CA LYS A 94 -25.39 0.83 -22.21
C LYS A 94 -24.11 1.12 -21.43
N LEU A 95 -23.08 0.31 -21.61
CA LEU A 95 -21.77 0.49 -20.99
C LEU A 95 -20.92 1.56 -21.66
N LYS A 96 -21.41 2.19 -22.74
CA LYS A 96 -20.64 3.14 -23.56
C LYS A 96 -19.27 2.55 -23.96
N ALA A 97 -19.24 1.25 -24.23
CA ALA A 97 -18.07 0.55 -24.72
C ALA A 97 -18.00 0.74 -26.24
N ASN A 98 -17.00 1.46 -26.72
CA ASN A 98 -16.78 1.71 -28.14
C ASN A 98 -15.42 1.10 -28.59
N PRO A 99 -15.35 -0.23 -28.78
CA PRO A 99 -14.10 -0.91 -29.10
C PRO A 99 -13.68 -0.68 -30.56
N GLU A 100 -12.42 -0.28 -30.80
CA GLU A 100 -11.80 -0.20 -32.14
C GLU A 100 -10.31 -0.62 -32.09
N PRO A 101 -9.94 -1.88 -32.42
CA PRO A 101 -10.82 -3.05 -32.55
C PRO A 101 -11.26 -3.60 -31.19
N TYR A 102 -10.64 -3.18 -30.08
CA TYR A 102 -10.99 -3.57 -28.71
C TYR A 102 -10.97 -2.38 -27.74
N ALA A 103 -11.54 -2.57 -26.55
CA ALA A 103 -11.43 -1.66 -25.41
C ALA A 103 -11.34 -2.49 -24.11
N LEU A 104 -10.40 -2.14 -23.24
CA LEU A 104 -10.20 -2.78 -21.95
C LEU A 104 -10.58 -1.81 -20.84
N ARG A 105 -11.54 -2.20 -20.00
CA ARG A 105 -12.03 -1.38 -18.89
C ARG A 105 -11.92 -2.11 -17.59
N HIS A 106 -11.35 -1.45 -16.60
CA HIS A 106 -11.26 -1.98 -15.26
C HIS A 106 -12.36 -1.40 -14.37
N TYR A 107 -12.96 -2.28 -13.58
CA TYR A 107 -13.96 -1.96 -12.58
C TYR A 107 -13.45 -2.45 -11.24
N LYS A 108 -13.56 -1.59 -10.23
CA LYS A 108 -13.13 -1.87 -8.86
C LYS A 108 -14.31 -1.56 -7.94
N ASP A 109 -14.61 -2.50 -7.06
CA ASP A 109 -15.60 -2.29 -5.99
C ASP A 109 -16.99 -1.84 -6.47
N GLY A 110 -17.43 -2.40 -7.60
CA GLY A 110 -18.75 -2.10 -8.17
C GLY A 110 -18.75 -0.98 -9.23
N ASP A 111 -17.72 -0.14 -9.24
CA ASP A 111 -17.66 1.06 -10.06
C ASP A 111 -16.60 0.99 -11.16
N PHE A 112 -16.78 1.82 -12.19
CA PHE A 112 -15.73 2.03 -13.18
C PHE A 112 -14.52 2.69 -12.52
N HIS A 113 -13.36 2.05 -12.65
CA HIS A 113 -12.12 2.56 -12.10
C HIS A 113 -11.36 3.38 -13.14
N LYS A 114 -10.96 2.74 -14.24
CA LYS A 114 -10.26 3.37 -15.36
C LYS A 114 -10.22 2.46 -16.58
N ASP A 115 -9.94 3.05 -17.74
CA ASP A 115 -9.53 2.28 -18.91
C ASP A 115 -8.12 1.70 -18.67
N TYR A 116 -7.86 0.51 -19.23
CA TYR A 116 -6.54 -0.13 -19.11
C TYR A 116 -5.49 0.68 -19.86
N ASP A 117 -4.45 1.10 -19.14
CA ASP A 117 -3.45 2.09 -19.55
C ASP A 117 -2.05 1.48 -19.67
N ARG A 118 -1.95 0.16 -19.73
CA ARG A 118 -0.69 -0.59 -19.72
C ARG A 118 -0.45 -1.33 -21.04
N GLN A 119 0.73 -1.92 -21.20
CA GLN A 119 1.01 -2.76 -22.38
C GLN A 119 0.12 -3.99 -22.38
N LEU A 120 -0.34 -4.43 -23.57
CA LEU A 120 -1.16 -5.62 -23.67
C LEU A 120 -0.27 -6.87 -23.76
N THR A 121 0.26 -7.29 -22.61
CA THR A 121 1.00 -8.55 -22.45
C THR A 121 0.45 -9.32 -21.25
N VAL A 122 0.65 -10.64 -21.21
CA VAL A 122 0.17 -11.48 -20.09
C VAL A 122 0.72 -10.96 -18.76
N GLY A 123 2.02 -10.67 -18.68
CA GLY A 123 2.66 -10.17 -17.45
C GLY A 123 2.13 -8.81 -17.01
N SER A 124 1.90 -7.89 -17.95
CA SER A 124 1.38 -6.56 -17.64
C SER A 124 -0.06 -6.61 -17.14
N VAL A 125 -0.93 -7.39 -17.80
CA VAL A 125 -2.33 -7.60 -17.38
C VAL A 125 -2.37 -8.26 -16.00
N VAL A 126 -1.56 -9.28 -15.76
CA VAL A 126 -1.47 -9.94 -14.44
C VAL A 126 -1.01 -8.96 -13.36
N THR A 127 0.01 -8.15 -13.65
CA THR A 127 0.54 -7.16 -12.70
C THR A 127 -0.50 -6.08 -12.41
N PHE A 128 -1.24 -5.64 -13.42
CA PHE A 128 -2.35 -4.71 -13.29
C PHE A 128 -3.47 -5.29 -12.43
N MET A 129 -3.87 -6.53 -12.67
CA MET A 129 -4.93 -7.16 -11.90
C MET A 129 -4.53 -7.42 -10.44
N ARG A 130 -3.24 -7.54 -10.13
CA ARG A 130 -2.75 -7.65 -8.75
C ARG A 130 -2.77 -6.31 -8.01
N ASP A 131 -2.39 -5.23 -8.70
CA ASP A 131 -2.41 -3.87 -8.16
C ASP A 131 -2.84 -2.86 -9.24
N PRO A 132 -4.15 -2.67 -9.43
CA PRO A 132 -4.68 -1.79 -10.48
C PRO A 132 -4.50 -0.31 -10.13
N THR A 133 -4.22 -0.01 -8.87
CA THR A 133 -3.92 1.33 -8.34
C THR A 133 -2.43 1.66 -8.36
N GLY A 134 -1.58 0.66 -8.57
CA GLY A 134 -0.13 0.83 -8.62
C GLY A 134 0.32 1.63 -9.83
N ASP A 135 1.42 2.35 -9.64
CA ASP A 135 2.11 3.08 -10.70
C ASP A 135 2.41 2.19 -11.91
N LEU A 136 2.52 2.81 -13.09
CA LEU A 136 2.99 2.13 -14.29
C LEU A 136 4.34 1.44 -14.01
N PRO A 137 4.48 0.12 -14.24
CA PRO A 137 5.76 -0.56 -14.12
C PRO A 137 6.83 0.15 -14.95
N TRP A 138 8.05 0.25 -14.43
CA TRP A 138 9.09 1.04 -15.08
C TRP A 138 9.44 0.47 -16.47
N GLU A 139 9.42 -0.84 -16.62
CA GLU A 139 9.63 -1.53 -17.89
C GLU A 139 8.58 -1.18 -18.97
N GLU A 140 7.45 -0.58 -18.60
CA GLU A 140 6.42 -0.13 -19.52
C GLU A 140 6.46 1.38 -19.79
N ASP A 141 7.28 2.12 -19.03
CA ASP A 141 7.42 3.57 -19.18
C ASP A 141 8.25 3.91 -20.41
N ARG A 142 7.65 4.64 -21.35
CA ARG A 142 8.32 5.10 -22.58
C ARG A 142 9.55 5.96 -22.28
N ALA A 143 9.57 6.68 -21.17
CA ALA A 143 10.74 7.46 -20.78
C ALA A 143 11.95 6.57 -20.45
N GLY A 144 11.74 5.30 -20.13
CA GLY A 144 12.78 4.31 -19.83
C GLY A 144 13.07 3.35 -20.98
N ALA A 145 12.66 3.62 -22.21
CA ALA A 145 12.78 2.69 -23.33
C ALA A 145 14.22 2.23 -23.66
N ASP A 146 15.23 3.01 -23.24
CA ASP A 146 16.65 2.68 -23.42
C ASP A 146 17.25 1.94 -22.22
N VAL A 147 16.52 1.78 -21.12
CA VAL A 147 16.91 0.96 -19.98
C VAL A 147 16.57 -0.51 -20.28
N LEU A 148 17.54 -1.40 -20.10
CA LEU A 148 17.31 -2.83 -20.23
C LEU A 148 16.62 -3.39 -18.98
N HIS A 149 15.39 -3.91 -19.12
CA HIS A 149 14.65 -4.47 -18.00
C HIS A 149 14.78 -5.99 -17.91
N PHE A 150 15.16 -6.50 -16.73
CA PHE A 150 15.17 -7.93 -16.44
C PHE A 150 13.93 -8.34 -15.66
N ASN A 151 13.10 -9.18 -16.27
CA ASN A 151 11.88 -9.68 -15.67
C ASN A 151 12.14 -10.76 -14.62
N ASP A 152 13.11 -11.64 -14.88
CA ASP A 152 13.43 -12.79 -14.04
C ASP A 152 14.95 -13.04 -13.89
N ALA A 153 15.31 -13.81 -12.87
CA ALA A 153 16.69 -14.16 -12.54
C ALA A 153 17.42 -14.94 -13.66
N ALA A 154 16.68 -15.76 -14.42
CA ALA A 154 17.26 -16.59 -15.47
C ALA A 154 17.64 -15.74 -16.69
N ALA A 155 16.78 -14.80 -17.10
CA ALA A 155 17.05 -13.83 -18.14
C ALA A 155 18.26 -12.96 -17.80
N PHE A 156 18.32 -12.45 -16.56
CA PHE A 156 19.47 -11.70 -16.06
C PHE A 156 20.78 -12.52 -16.16
N THR A 157 20.78 -13.72 -15.60
CA THR A 157 21.96 -14.60 -15.60
C THR A 157 22.38 -15.00 -17.02
N LYS A 158 21.43 -15.26 -17.90
CA LYS A 158 21.68 -15.58 -19.31
C LYS A 158 22.29 -14.38 -20.05
N HIS A 159 21.80 -13.18 -19.78
CA HIS A 159 22.33 -11.96 -20.39
C HIS A 159 23.79 -11.72 -20.00
N LEU A 160 24.12 -11.85 -18.71
CA LEU A 160 25.50 -11.73 -18.22
C LEU A 160 26.48 -12.68 -18.93
N ARG A 161 26.02 -13.83 -19.43
CA ARG A 161 26.88 -14.78 -20.16
C ARG A 161 27.03 -14.46 -21.65
N LYS A 162 26.07 -13.72 -22.23
CA LYS A 162 25.98 -13.48 -23.67
C LYS A 162 26.45 -12.10 -24.07
N ASP A 163 26.12 -11.09 -23.26
CA ASP A 163 26.46 -9.71 -23.50
C ASP A 163 27.48 -9.28 -22.45
N ILE A 164 28.71 -9.08 -22.91
CA ILE A 164 29.86 -8.77 -22.06
C ILE A 164 30.09 -7.26 -21.93
N ARG A 165 29.24 -6.44 -22.55
CA ARG A 165 29.34 -4.98 -22.48
C ARG A 165 29.29 -4.51 -21.03
N PRO A 166 30.05 -3.44 -20.68
CA PRO A 166 29.89 -2.71 -19.43
C PRO A 166 28.42 -2.40 -19.15
N MET A 167 27.93 -2.87 -18.00
CA MET A 167 26.53 -2.73 -17.61
C MET A 167 26.41 -2.26 -16.16
N LEU A 168 25.67 -1.18 -15.95
CA LEU A 168 25.24 -0.77 -14.61
C LEU A 168 23.79 -1.20 -14.41
N VAL A 169 23.53 -1.95 -13.34
CA VAL A 169 22.21 -2.52 -13.04
C VAL A 169 21.65 -1.86 -11.79
N MET A 170 20.48 -1.23 -11.90
CA MET A 170 19.71 -0.74 -10.77
C MET A 170 18.78 -1.84 -10.26
N PHE A 171 19.08 -2.36 -9.07
CA PHE A 171 18.15 -3.20 -8.33
C PHE A 171 17.22 -2.33 -7.50
N HIS A 172 15.91 -2.46 -7.76
CA HIS A 172 14.89 -1.60 -7.16
C HIS A 172 13.65 -2.40 -6.72
N VAL A 173 12.77 -1.71 -6.00
CA VAL A 173 11.45 -2.19 -5.60
C VAL A 173 10.39 -1.11 -5.88
N PRO A 174 9.12 -1.46 -6.17
CA PRO A 174 8.12 -0.49 -6.64
C PRO A 174 7.76 0.61 -5.63
N TRP A 175 7.80 0.29 -4.32
CA TRP A 175 7.46 1.23 -3.24
C TRP A 175 8.61 2.17 -2.86
N CYS A 176 9.80 2.00 -3.44
CA CYS A 176 10.99 2.77 -3.09
C CYS A 176 10.95 4.20 -3.66
N GLY A 177 10.70 5.18 -2.79
CA GLY A 177 10.67 6.60 -3.18
C GLY A 177 12.01 7.14 -3.74
N PHE A 178 13.15 6.65 -3.25
CA PHE A 178 14.47 7.03 -3.79
C PHE A 178 14.67 6.52 -5.22
N CYS A 179 14.22 5.30 -5.49
CA CYS A 179 14.26 4.68 -6.81
C CYS A 179 13.43 5.49 -7.81
N LYS A 180 12.22 5.89 -7.39
CA LYS A 180 11.34 6.77 -8.19
C LYS A 180 11.97 8.12 -8.49
N ARG A 181 12.65 8.74 -7.52
CA ARG A 181 13.35 10.02 -7.73
C ARG A 181 14.55 9.92 -8.67
N MET A 182 15.27 8.79 -8.64
CA MET A 182 16.46 8.57 -9.48
C MET A 182 16.12 8.16 -10.91
N LYS A 183 14.95 7.53 -11.12
CA LYS A 183 14.49 7.01 -12.41
C LYS A 183 14.64 8.00 -13.59
N PRO A 184 14.26 9.30 -13.49
CA PRO A 184 14.40 10.23 -14.61
C PRO A 184 15.85 10.44 -15.06
N ASP A 185 16.79 10.61 -14.13
CA ASP A 185 18.21 10.77 -14.43
C ASP A 185 18.82 9.48 -15.00
N TYR A 186 18.43 8.34 -14.44
CA TYR A 186 18.87 7.02 -14.91
C TYR A 186 18.41 6.73 -16.35
N ASN A 187 17.15 7.07 -16.67
CA ASN A 187 16.59 6.97 -18.02
C ASN A 187 17.38 7.82 -19.02
N LYS A 188 17.64 9.09 -18.69
CA LYS A 188 18.41 10.00 -19.55
C LYS A 188 19.83 9.50 -19.77
N ALA A 189 20.47 8.97 -18.73
CA ALA A 189 21.80 8.38 -18.83
C ALA A 189 21.80 7.15 -19.75
N ALA A 190 20.74 6.33 -19.72
CA ALA A 190 20.58 5.16 -20.59
C ALA A 190 20.50 5.56 -22.06
N THR A 191 19.70 6.57 -22.38
CA THR A 191 19.60 7.13 -23.74
C THR A 191 20.95 7.65 -24.23
N GLU A 192 21.67 8.42 -23.40
CA GLU A 192 22.97 8.99 -23.78
C GLU A 192 24.03 7.91 -24.01
N LEU A 193 24.15 6.95 -23.09
CA LEU A 193 25.12 5.85 -23.20
C LEU A 193 24.82 4.90 -24.36
N LYS A 194 23.53 4.67 -24.67
CA LYS A 194 23.13 3.91 -25.84
C LYS A 194 23.55 4.59 -27.14
N ALA A 195 23.44 5.91 -27.22
CA ALA A 195 23.86 6.69 -28.39
C ALA A 195 25.39 6.65 -28.60
N GLN A 196 26.17 6.62 -27.53
CA GLN A 196 27.63 6.46 -27.60
C GLN A 196 28.05 5.03 -27.99
N GLY A 197 27.20 4.04 -27.72
CA GLY A 197 27.44 2.64 -28.02
C GLY A 197 28.39 1.96 -27.02
N GLY A 198 28.25 0.64 -26.87
CA GLY A 198 29.14 -0.16 -26.01
C GLY A 198 28.78 -0.25 -24.53
N TYR A 199 27.81 0.54 -24.03
CA TYR A 199 27.40 0.55 -22.62
C TYR A 199 25.94 0.17 -22.44
N LEU A 200 25.59 -0.35 -21.27
CA LEU A 200 24.23 -0.72 -20.89
C LEU A 200 23.86 -0.15 -19.51
N LEU A 201 22.67 0.45 -19.45
CA LEU A 201 21.99 0.68 -18.18
C LEU A 201 20.80 -0.27 -18.11
N ALA A 202 20.71 -1.01 -17.01
CA ALA A 202 19.67 -2.00 -16.80
C ALA A 202 18.95 -1.79 -15.46
N ALA A 203 17.76 -2.35 -15.33
CA ALA A 203 16.96 -2.31 -14.12
C ALA A 203 16.30 -3.67 -13.83
N MET A 204 16.18 -4.00 -12.55
CA MET A 204 15.55 -5.24 -12.10
C MET A 204 14.73 -5.01 -10.84
N ASN A 205 13.45 -5.39 -10.91
CA ASN A 205 12.55 -5.37 -9.76
C ASN A 205 12.77 -6.61 -8.90
N VAL A 206 13.43 -6.45 -7.76
CA VAL A 206 13.77 -7.55 -6.83
C VAL A 206 12.73 -7.80 -5.74
N GLU A 207 11.57 -7.16 -5.83
CA GLU A 207 10.38 -7.49 -5.03
C GLU A 207 9.71 -8.77 -5.56
N ARG A 208 9.85 -9.06 -6.85
CA ARG A 208 9.25 -10.25 -7.48
C ARG A 208 9.87 -11.54 -6.93
N GLN A 209 9.03 -12.54 -6.67
CA GLN A 209 9.49 -13.85 -6.18
C GLN A 209 10.49 -14.52 -7.14
N GLU A 210 10.28 -14.37 -8.46
CA GLU A 210 11.19 -14.87 -9.49
C GLU A 210 12.63 -14.29 -9.37
N ASN A 211 12.76 -13.13 -8.73
CA ASN A 211 14.02 -12.40 -8.56
C ASN A 211 14.60 -12.54 -7.15
N ALA A 212 13.95 -13.30 -6.26
CA ALA A 212 14.45 -13.58 -4.92
C ALA A 212 15.86 -14.20 -4.90
N PRO A 213 16.26 -15.09 -5.84
CA PRO A 213 17.63 -15.62 -5.89
C PRO A 213 18.67 -14.51 -6.13
N VAL A 214 18.38 -13.55 -7.00
CA VAL A 214 19.26 -12.42 -7.30
C VAL A 214 19.41 -11.49 -6.09
N ARG A 215 18.30 -11.23 -5.39
CA ARG A 215 18.30 -10.42 -4.16
C ARG A 215 19.21 -11.00 -3.08
N LYS A 216 19.15 -12.32 -2.90
CA LYS A 216 20.01 -13.06 -1.95
C LYS A 216 21.46 -13.09 -2.41
N LEU A 217 21.70 -13.37 -3.69
CA LEU A 217 23.03 -13.50 -4.27
C LEU A 217 23.88 -12.22 -4.07
N PHE A 218 23.28 -11.05 -4.23
CA PHE A 218 23.97 -9.77 -4.08
C PHE A 218 23.75 -9.10 -2.72
N ASN A 219 23.14 -9.80 -1.75
CA ASN A 219 22.83 -9.28 -0.41
C ASN A 219 22.19 -7.88 -0.43
N LEU A 220 21.14 -7.72 -1.23
CA LEU A 220 20.49 -6.41 -1.41
C LEU A 220 19.62 -6.06 -0.21
N THR A 221 20.15 -5.22 0.68
CA THR A 221 19.50 -4.77 1.92
C THR A 221 18.94 -3.34 1.84
N GLY A 222 19.36 -2.55 0.85
CA GLY A 222 18.88 -1.19 0.60
C GLY A 222 18.48 -0.98 -0.86
N PHE A 223 17.65 0.04 -1.13
CA PHE A 223 17.20 0.36 -2.49
C PHE A 223 17.20 1.88 -2.75
N PRO A 224 17.61 2.34 -3.94
CA PRO A 224 18.18 1.54 -5.03
C PRO A 224 19.62 1.08 -4.71
N THR A 225 20.01 -0.08 -5.22
CA THR A 225 21.41 -0.53 -5.25
C THR A 225 21.86 -0.65 -6.70
N LEU A 226 22.98 -0.01 -7.02
CA LEU A 226 23.55 0.03 -8.36
C LEU A 226 24.80 -0.84 -8.37
N ILE A 227 24.87 -1.84 -9.25
CA ILE A 227 26.03 -2.72 -9.34
C ILE A 227 26.57 -2.69 -10.76
N TYR A 228 27.89 -2.48 -10.87
CA TYR A 228 28.59 -2.49 -12.13
C TYR A 228 29.04 -3.91 -12.49
N PHE A 229 28.75 -4.30 -13.73
CA PHE A 229 29.12 -5.56 -14.34
C PHE A 229 29.99 -5.29 -15.56
N GLU A 230 31.02 -6.10 -15.72
CA GLU A 230 31.93 -6.05 -16.85
C GLU A 230 32.35 -7.47 -17.20
N ASN A 231 32.34 -7.82 -18.48
CA ASN A 231 32.63 -9.18 -18.93
C ASN A 231 31.76 -10.25 -18.24
N GLY A 232 30.50 -9.91 -17.99
CA GLY A 232 29.55 -10.81 -17.32
C GLY A 232 29.77 -11.03 -15.83
N LYS A 233 30.74 -10.34 -15.21
CA LYS A 233 31.10 -10.48 -13.80
C LYS A 233 30.75 -9.22 -13.03
N MET A 234 30.22 -9.40 -11.82
CA MET A 234 30.09 -8.30 -10.87
C MET A 234 31.48 -7.77 -10.53
N ARG A 235 31.65 -6.44 -10.59
CA ARG A 235 32.91 -5.77 -10.26
C ARG A 235 32.81 -5.13 -8.89
N PHE A 236 31.89 -4.18 -8.74
CA PHE A 236 31.66 -3.46 -7.48
C PHE A 236 30.31 -2.73 -7.51
N THR A 237 29.88 -2.29 -6.33
CA THR A 237 28.71 -1.44 -6.13
C THR A 237 29.06 0.00 -6.47
N TYR A 238 28.20 0.69 -7.23
CA TYR A 238 28.35 2.10 -7.54
C TYR A 238 27.88 2.96 -6.35
N GLU A 239 28.76 3.84 -5.87
CA GLU A 239 28.53 4.70 -4.70
C GLU A 239 28.59 6.20 -5.04
N GLY A 240 28.65 6.54 -6.34
CA GLY A 240 28.71 7.91 -6.81
C GLY A 240 27.38 8.66 -6.72
N GLU A 241 27.34 9.86 -7.31
CA GLU A 241 26.13 10.67 -7.38
C GLU A 241 25.06 10.04 -8.28
N ASN A 242 23.79 10.24 -7.92
CA ASN A 242 22.67 9.65 -8.65
C ASN A 242 22.18 10.54 -9.82
N THR A 243 23.03 11.42 -10.34
CA THR A 243 22.71 12.36 -11.43
C THR A 243 23.02 11.75 -12.78
N LYS A 244 22.37 12.22 -13.85
CA LYS A 244 22.62 11.76 -15.22
C LYS A 244 24.11 11.84 -15.57
N ASP A 245 24.74 12.99 -15.36
CA ASP A 245 26.14 13.24 -15.74
C ASP A 245 27.12 12.36 -14.96
N ALA A 246 26.88 12.13 -13.67
CA ALA A 246 27.73 11.26 -12.85
C ALA A 246 27.64 9.78 -13.27
N LEU A 247 26.45 9.31 -13.66
CA LEU A 247 26.25 7.96 -14.18
C LEU A 247 26.94 7.76 -15.53
N VAL A 248 26.81 8.72 -16.44
CA VAL A 248 27.47 8.70 -17.76
C VAL A 248 28.99 8.73 -17.58
N ALA A 249 29.50 9.68 -16.81
CA ALA A 249 30.94 9.81 -16.55
C ALA A 249 31.54 8.53 -15.95
N PHE A 250 30.84 7.90 -15.00
CA PHE A 250 31.25 6.62 -14.45
C PHE A 250 31.28 5.51 -15.49
N MET A 251 30.22 5.36 -16.30
CA MET A 251 30.17 4.30 -17.30
C MET A 251 31.25 4.45 -18.37
N LEU A 252 31.61 5.68 -18.73
CA LEU A 252 32.70 5.96 -19.67
C LEU A 252 34.09 5.66 -19.09
N ASN A 253 34.26 5.80 -17.77
CA ASN A 253 35.54 5.59 -17.09
C ASN A 253 35.36 4.87 -15.74
N PRO A 254 34.98 3.57 -15.74
CA PRO A 254 34.61 2.86 -14.51
C PRO A 254 35.81 2.58 -13.58
N ASN A 255 37.03 2.69 -14.09
CA ASN A 255 38.26 2.55 -13.29
C ASN A 255 38.53 3.77 -12.40
N ILE A 256 37.89 4.91 -12.69
CA ILE A 256 37.92 6.06 -11.80
C ILE A 256 36.89 5.78 -10.72
N LYS A 257 37.34 5.67 -9.46
CA LYS A 257 36.43 5.57 -8.32
C LYS A 257 35.44 6.74 -8.42
N PRO A 258 34.12 6.48 -8.47
CA PRO A 258 33.14 7.55 -8.47
C PRO A 258 33.46 8.49 -7.32
N THR A 259 33.38 9.81 -7.56
CA THR A 259 33.41 10.78 -6.48
C THR A 259 32.36 10.33 -5.47
N PRO A 260 32.75 9.95 -4.24
CA PRO A 260 31.77 9.57 -3.22
C PRO A 260 30.79 10.72 -3.12
N LYS A 261 29.48 10.43 -2.96
CA LYS A 261 28.51 11.46 -2.61
C LYS A 261 29.16 12.37 -1.57
N PRO A 262 29.17 13.70 -1.77
CA PRO A 262 29.73 14.61 -0.78
C PRO A 262 29.11 14.19 0.55
N LYS A 263 29.94 13.71 1.49
CA LYS A 263 29.44 13.48 2.83
C LYS A 263 28.86 14.81 3.25
N GLU A 264 27.56 14.80 3.57
CA GLU A 264 26.88 16.02 3.96
C GLU A 264 27.73 16.71 5.02
N ALA A 265 27.99 18.00 4.82
CA ALA A 265 28.80 18.78 5.73
C ALA A 265 28.29 18.53 7.14
N GLU A 266 29.19 18.11 8.03
CA GLU A 266 28.81 17.79 9.40
C GLU A 266 28.14 19.03 9.99
N TRP A 267 26.97 18.88 10.59
CA TRP A 267 26.28 20.05 11.15
C TRP A 267 27.13 20.71 12.24
N SER A 268 27.94 19.92 12.95
CA SER A 268 28.94 20.38 13.91
C SER A 268 30.09 21.20 13.33
N ALA A 269 30.25 21.23 12.00
CA ALA A 269 31.25 22.06 11.34
C ALA A 269 30.75 23.49 11.04
N ASP A 270 29.47 23.78 11.29
CA ASP A 270 28.91 25.12 11.10
C ASP A 270 29.27 26.03 12.27
N THR A 271 30.34 26.82 12.12
CA THR A 271 30.82 27.76 13.14
C THR A 271 29.90 28.97 13.34
N ASN A 272 28.89 29.16 12.49
CA ASN A 272 27.92 30.26 12.61
C ASN A 272 26.66 29.83 13.37
N SER A 273 26.57 28.56 13.78
CA SER A 273 25.43 28.03 14.51
C SER A 273 25.60 28.22 16.01
N GLU A 274 24.55 28.70 16.68
CA GLU A 274 24.46 28.78 18.14
C GLU A 274 23.98 27.47 18.77
N VAL A 275 23.82 26.41 17.97
CA VAL A 275 23.43 25.08 18.44
C VAL A 275 24.66 24.33 18.97
N VAL A 276 24.56 23.82 20.21
CA VAL A 276 25.63 23.04 20.81
C VAL A 276 25.62 21.61 20.26
N HIS A 277 26.69 21.21 19.59
CA HIS A 277 26.83 19.86 19.06
C HIS A 277 27.40 18.90 20.11
N LEU A 278 26.59 17.92 20.51
CA LEU A 278 26.95 16.95 21.54
C LEU A 278 27.56 15.68 20.93
N THR A 279 28.58 15.17 21.62
CA THR A 279 29.20 13.86 21.40
C THR A 279 29.08 13.04 22.67
N THR A 280 29.45 11.76 22.63
CA THR A 280 29.46 10.90 23.84
C THR A 280 30.23 11.52 25.01
N GLN A 281 31.33 12.21 24.76
CA GLN A 281 32.14 12.83 25.82
C GLN A 281 31.51 14.12 26.37
N GLY A 282 30.88 14.93 25.51
CA GLY A 282 30.32 16.23 25.87
C GLY A 282 28.86 16.20 26.33
N PHE A 283 28.14 15.10 26.12
CA PHE A 283 26.70 15.02 26.39
C PHE A 283 26.35 15.29 27.86
N GLU A 284 26.86 14.48 28.79
CA GLU A 284 26.52 14.62 30.21
C GLU A 284 27.01 15.94 30.83
N PRO A 285 28.25 16.42 30.59
CA PRO A 285 28.69 17.71 31.10
C PRO A 285 27.83 18.88 30.61
N ALA A 286 27.58 18.97 29.29
CA ALA A 286 26.82 20.08 28.70
C ALA A 286 25.39 20.15 29.24
N LEU A 287 24.77 19.00 29.56
CA LEU A 287 23.42 19.00 30.13
C LEU A 287 23.39 19.38 31.61
N LYS A 288 24.45 19.12 32.37
CA LYS A 288 24.50 19.39 33.82
C LYS A 288 24.78 20.86 34.12
N GLU A 289 25.59 21.51 33.30
CA GLU A 289 25.94 22.93 33.45
C GLU A 289 24.74 23.84 33.16
N GLU A 290 23.83 23.38 32.31
CA GLU A 290 22.69 24.15 31.85
C GLU A 290 21.39 23.84 32.60
N LYS A 291 20.66 24.92 32.95
CA LYS A 291 19.35 24.79 33.61
C LYS A 291 18.30 24.15 32.70
N SER A 292 18.38 24.38 31.40
CA SER A 292 17.33 24.05 30.44
C SER A 292 17.99 23.71 29.11
N VAL A 293 17.91 22.45 28.67
CA VAL A 293 18.48 22.03 27.38
C VAL A 293 17.46 21.26 26.56
N LEU A 294 17.29 21.68 25.32
CA LEU A 294 16.51 20.95 24.32
C LEU A 294 17.48 20.28 23.36
N VAL A 295 17.45 18.95 23.29
CA VAL A 295 18.38 18.15 22.47
C VAL A 295 17.65 17.56 21.27
N MET A 296 18.09 17.90 20.06
CA MET A 296 17.63 17.31 18.81
C MET A 296 18.51 16.11 18.43
N PHE A 297 17.93 14.91 18.51
CA PHE A 297 18.52 13.69 17.98
C PHE A 297 18.20 13.60 16.49
N TYR A 298 19.23 13.64 15.65
CA TYR A 298 19.09 13.68 14.20
C TYR A 298 19.92 12.62 13.49
N ALA A 299 19.60 12.43 12.21
CA ALA A 299 20.43 11.70 11.27
C ALA A 299 20.73 12.61 10.07
N PRO A 300 21.98 12.70 9.59
CA PRO A 300 22.36 13.65 8.54
C PRO A 300 21.54 13.44 7.26
N TRP A 301 21.25 12.19 6.90
CA TRP A 301 20.44 11.84 5.73
C TRP A 301 18.92 12.09 5.88
N CYS A 302 18.43 12.44 7.07
CA CYS A 302 16.99 12.57 7.31
C CYS A 302 16.44 13.91 6.77
N GLY A 303 15.53 13.84 5.79
CA GLY A 303 14.91 15.03 5.19
C GLY A 303 14.08 15.87 6.18
N HIS A 304 13.47 15.25 7.20
CA HIS A 304 12.77 16.00 8.25
C HIS A 304 13.76 16.77 9.15
N CYS A 305 14.91 16.16 9.47
CA CYS A 305 15.98 16.84 10.19
C CYS A 305 16.49 18.03 9.38
N LYS A 306 16.80 17.84 8.10
CA LYS A 306 17.28 18.92 7.22
C LYS A 306 16.31 20.11 7.15
N ARG A 307 15.00 19.86 7.11
CA ARG A 307 14.00 20.93 7.14
C ARG A 307 13.91 21.63 8.49
N MET A 308 14.11 20.90 9.58
CA MET A 308 14.09 21.45 10.94
C MET A 308 15.37 22.20 11.30
N LYS A 309 16.52 21.84 10.71
CA LYS A 309 17.82 22.46 10.97
C LYS A 309 17.78 23.99 10.98
N PRO A 310 17.36 24.69 9.89
CA PRO A 310 17.37 26.15 9.86
C PRO A 310 16.44 26.77 10.91
N GLU A 311 15.29 26.15 11.20
CA GLU A 311 14.37 26.61 12.26
C GLU A 311 14.99 26.45 13.65
N TYR A 312 15.74 25.37 13.87
CA TYR A 312 16.42 25.08 15.13
C TYR A 312 17.59 26.04 15.37
N GLU A 313 18.39 26.33 14.34
CA GLU A 313 19.50 27.28 14.40
C GLU A 313 19.01 28.71 14.61
N LYS A 314 17.94 29.11 13.91
CA LYS A 314 17.27 30.39 14.11
C LYS A 314 16.75 30.52 15.55
N ALA A 315 16.12 29.49 16.10
CA ALA A 315 15.67 29.50 17.48
C ALA A 315 16.84 29.61 18.47
N ALA A 316 17.96 28.93 18.24
CA ALA A 316 19.15 29.02 19.09
C ALA A 316 19.71 30.44 19.14
N LEU A 317 19.80 31.09 17.98
CA LEU A 317 20.23 32.48 17.87
C LEU A 317 19.26 33.44 18.61
N GLU A 318 17.95 33.28 18.40
CA GLU A 318 16.94 34.13 19.03
C GLU A 318 16.87 33.93 20.55
N LEU A 319 17.13 32.72 21.07
CA LEU A 319 17.23 32.46 22.52
C LEU A 319 18.38 33.25 23.14
N LYS A 320 19.57 33.21 22.51
CA LYS A 320 20.76 33.93 22.95
C LYS A 320 20.53 35.44 22.91
N GLN A 321 19.96 35.96 21.83
CA GLN A 321 19.65 37.39 21.67
C GLN A 321 18.58 37.88 22.66
N SER A 322 17.58 37.06 22.96
CA SER A 322 16.50 37.39 23.89
C SER A 322 16.83 37.08 25.35
N ASN A 323 18.05 36.61 25.63
CA ASN A 323 18.53 36.21 26.96
C ASN A 323 17.59 35.21 27.67
N VAL A 324 16.98 34.30 26.90
CA VAL A 324 16.12 33.24 27.45
C VAL A 324 17.01 32.15 28.03
N PRO A 325 16.80 31.72 29.30
CA PRO A 325 17.67 30.74 29.93
C PRO A 325 17.53 29.35 29.30
N GLY A 326 18.63 28.85 28.76
CA GLY A 326 18.75 27.50 28.22
C GLY A 326 19.46 27.44 26.88
N VAL A 327 19.73 26.22 26.44
CA VAL A 327 20.53 25.93 25.25
C VAL A 327 19.79 24.97 24.33
N LEU A 328 19.92 25.19 23.02
CA LEU A 328 19.56 24.19 22.03
C LEU A 328 20.80 23.39 21.65
N ALA A 329 20.69 22.07 21.78
CA ALA A 329 21.74 21.14 21.43
C ALA A 329 21.29 20.16 20.34
N ALA A 330 22.24 19.60 19.60
CA ALA A 330 22.00 18.60 18.57
C ALA A 330 22.99 17.45 18.70
N LEU A 331 22.52 16.22 18.49
CA LEU A 331 23.32 15.00 18.52
C LEU A 331 23.03 14.12 17.30
N ASP A 332 24.09 13.74 16.59
CA ASP A 332 24.01 12.79 15.48
C ASP A 332 23.86 11.36 16.04
N ALA A 333 22.62 10.89 16.09
CA ALA A 333 22.27 9.58 16.61
C ALA A 333 22.82 8.43 15.75
N THR A 334 23.27 8.71 14.52
CA THR A 334 23.91 7.70 13.66
C THR A 334 25.38 7.47 14.04
N LYS A 335 26.01 8.44 14.70
CA LYS A 335 27.37 8.34 15.26
C LYS A 335 27.36 7.92 16.73
N GLU A 336 26.30 8.26 17.46
CA GLU A 336 26.18 8.07 18.92
C GLU A 336 25.04 7.08 19.29
N PRO A 337 25.09 5.81 18.83
CA PRO A 337 23.99 4.86 18.99
C PRO A 337 23.70 4.51 20.46
N SER A 338 24.72 4.51 21.33
CA SER A 338 24.58 4.23 22.76
C SER A 338 23.70 5.26 23.48
N ILE A 339 23.87 6.55 23.14
CA ILE A 339 23.04 7.64 23.68
C ILE A 339 21.63 7.57 23.09
N ALA A 340 21.51 7.34 21.78
CA ALA A 340 20.22 7.19 21.13
C ALA A 340 19.39 6.04 21.74
N GLU A 341 20.03 4.91 22.04
CA GLU A 341 19.42 3.77 22.72
C GLU A 341 19.03 4.09 24.18
N LYS A 342 19.94 4.70 24.96
CA LYS A 342 19.68 5.14 26.34
C LYS A 342 18.41 5.98 26.45
N TYR A 343 18.19 6.87 25.49
CA TYR A 343 17.01 7.76 25.46
C TYR A 343 15.87 7.25 24.57
N LYS A 344 15.92 6.00 24.09
CA LYS A 344 14.85 5.33 23.32
C LYS A 344 14.44 6.09 22.05
N VAL A 345 15.42 6.60 21.30
CA VAL A 345 15.18 7.29 20.02
C VAL A 345 14.79 6.27 18.95
N LYS A 346 13.53 6.32 18.50
CA LYS A 346 12.97 5.39 17.50
C LYS A 346 12.85 5.97 16.09
N GLY A 347 13.10 7.27 15.93
CA GLY A 347 12.94 7.98 14.67
C GLY A 347 13.53 9.37 14.72
N TYR A 348 13.61 10.03 13.56
CA TYR A 348 14.29 11.32 13.42
C TYR A 348 13.41 12.37 12.73
N PRO A 349 13.47 13.65 13.17
CA PRO A 349 14.11 14.09 14.41
C PRO A 349 13.30 13.66 15.64
N THR A 350 13.99 13.35 16.74
CA THR A 350 13.40 13.24 18.07
C THR A 350 13.98 14.35 18.93
N VAL A 351 13.14 15.12 19.63
CA VAL A 351 13.58 16.22 20.47
C VAL A 351 13.27 15.90 21.92
N LYS A 352 14.25 16.03 22.81
CA LYS A 352 14.13 15.67 24.23
C LYS A 352 14.54 16.85 25.11
N TYR A 353 13.80 17.05 26.18
CA TYR A 353 14.04 18.15 27.11
C TYR A 353 14.73 17.67 28.40
N PHE A 354 15.73 18.44 28.84
CA PHE A 354 16.57 18.17 29.99
C PHE A 354 16.66 19.40 30.90
N VAL A 355 16.78 19.14 32.21
CA VAL A 355 16.99 20.16 33.24
C VAL A 355 18.08 19.67 34.18
N TYR A 356 19.22 20.38 34.24
CA TYR A 356 20.39 20.00 35.05
C TYR A 356 20.80 18.53 34.86
N GLY A 357 20.92 18.08 33.61
CA GLY A 357 21.27 16.71 33.26
C GLY A 357 20.12 15.69 33.33
N ALA A 358 19.02 16.02 34.00
CA ALA A 358 17.89 15.10 34.14
C ALA A 358 16.96 15.20 32.93
N TYR A 359 16.78 14.09 32.22
CA TYR A 359 15.73 13.94 31.21
C TYR A 359 14.35 14.16 31.83
N LYS A 360 13.51 14.95 31.17
CA LYS A 360 12.13 15.23 31.59
C LYS A 360 11.14 14.54 30.67
N PHE A 361 11.03 14.98 29.42
CA PHE A 361 10.04 14.47 28.47
C PHE A 361 10.44 14.77 27.02
N ASP A 362 9.71 14.15 26.08
CA ASP A 362 9.85 14.40 24.64
C ASP A 362 9.06 15.64 24.23
N VAL A 363 9.60 16.39 23.26
CA VAL A 363 8.99 17.63 22.78
C VAL A 363 8.68 17.50 21.29
N SER A 364 7.50 17.96 20.87
CA SER A 364 7.04 17.91 19.47
C SER A 364 6.88 19.32 18.89
N VAL A 365 7.98 20.08 18.86
CA VAL A 365 8.06 21.40 18.22
C VAL A 365 9.07 21.37 17.09
N ARG A 366 8.78 22.06 15.97
CA ARG A 366 9.64 22.06 14.77
C ARG A 366 9.89 23.44 14.17
N GLU A 367 9.04 24.41 14.50
CA GLU A 367 9.14 25.79 14.03
C GLU A 367 9.89 26.64 15.07
N SER A 368 10.70 27.59 14.60
CA SER A 368 11.52 28.46 15.45
C SER A 368 10.71 29.17 16.55
N SER A 369 9.57 29.76 16.18
CA SER A 369 8.67 30.45 17.11
C SER A 369 8.14 29.53 18.23
N LYS A 370 7.82 28.27 17.91
CA LYS A 370 7.31 27.28 18.87
C LYS A 370 8.40 26.71 19.76
N ILE A 371 9.62 26.58 19.24
CA ILE A 371 10.79 26.22 20.04
C ILE A 371 11.06 27.32 21.08
N LEU A 372 11.00 28.58 20.68
CA LEU A 372 11.19 29.73 21.58
C LEU A 372 10.10 29.84 22.64
N GLU A 373 8.83 29.69 22.24
CA GLU A 373 7.69 29.66 23.15
C GLU A 373 7.87 28.56 24.22
N PHE A 374 8.25 27.35 23.78
CA PHE A 374 8.55 26.24 24.68
C PHE A 374 9.72 26.55 25.62
N MET A 375 10.84 27.08 25.13
CA MET A 375 12.02 27.33 25.96
C MET A 375 11.81 28.46 26.99
N ARG A 376 10.90 29.40 26.72
CA ARG A 376 10.52 30.46 27.68
C ARG A 376 9.70 29.93 28.85
N ASP A 377 8.85 28.94 28.60
CA ASP A 377 7.99 28.33 29.61
C ASP A 377 7.91 26.80 29.39
N PRO A 378 8.99 26.06 29.75
CA PRO A 378 9.06 24.64 29.48
C PRO A 378 8.05 23.87 30.34
N LYS A 379 6.94 23.51 29.72
CA LYS A 379 5.91 22.67 30.32
C LYS A 379 5.94 21.31 29.68
N GLU A 380 5.81 20.29 30.52
CA GLU A 380 5.54 18.95 30.02
C GLU A 380 4.31 19.05 29.11
N PRO A 381 4.42 18.70 27.82
CA PRO A 381 3.23 18.62 26.99
C PRO A 381 2.26 17.71 27.72
N PRO A 382 0.95 18.04 27.75
CA PRO A 382 -0.01 17.24 28.48
C PRO A 382 0.21 15.78 28.10
N PRO A 383 0.27 14.86 29.09
CA PRO A 383 0.51 13.46 28.81
C PRO A 383 -0.43 13.06 27.67
N PRO A 384 0.03 12.25 26.70
CA PRO A 384 -0.86 11.78 25.65
C PRO A 384 -2.12 11.28 26.36
N PRO A 385 -3.31 11.72 25.91
CA PRO A 385 -4.54 11.46 26.64
C PRO A 385 -4.55 9.98 27.01
N PRO A 386 -4.88 9.63 28.27
CA PRO A 386 -4.92 8.24 28.69
C PRO A 386 -5.65 7.44 27.63
N PRO A 387 -5.18 6.21 27.30
CA PRO A 387 -5.77 5.42 26.24
C PRO A 387 -7.29 5.55 26.33
N GLU A 388 -7.91 6.11 25.29
CA GLU A 388 -9.34 6.36 25.31
C GLU A 388 -10.02 5.06 25.76
N LYS A 389 -10.91 5.15 26.77
CA LYS A 389 -11.65 3.98 27.23
C LYS A 389 -12.23 3.28 26.01
N SER A 390 -12.09 1.96 25.98
CA SER A 390 -12.66 1.21 24.86
C SER A 390 -14.17 1.45 24.83
N TRP A 391 -14.77 1.48 23.65
CA TRP A 391 -16.22 1.71 23.54
C TRP A 391 -17.02 0.69 24.38
N GLU A 392 -16.52 -0.53 24.53
CA GLU A 392 -17.12 -1.57 25.37
C GLU A 392 -17.16 -1.24 26.87
N GLU A 393 -16.27 -0.36 27.34
CA GLU A 393 -16.16 0.04 28.76
C GLU A 393 -16.94 1.33 29.09
N GLU A 394 -17.67 1.89 28.12
CA GLU A 394 -18.46 3.09 28.34
C GLU A 394 -19.82 2.76 28.99
N SER A 395 -20.25 3.62 29.90
CA SER A 395 -21.46 3.35 30.70
C SER A 395 -22.75 3.39 29.89
N ASP A 396 -22.77 4.10 28.77
CA ASP A 396 -23.94 4.28 27.91
C ASP A 396 -24.04 3.23 26.78
N SER A 397 -23.03 2.39 26.59
CA SER A 397 -22.98 1.37 25.52
C SER A 397 -23.47 -0.01 25.93
N GLN A 398 -24.20 -0.13 27.04
CA GLN A 398 -24.67 -1.42 27.58
C GLN A 398 -25.54 -2.21 26.59
N GLU A 399 -26.32 -1.51 25.75
CA GLU A 399 -27.20 -2.14 24.77
C GLU A 399 -26.54 -2.39 23.40
N VAL A 400 -25.25 -2.03 23.25
CA VAL A 400 -24.44 -2.39 22.08
C VAL A 400 -23.70 -3.69 22.36
N LEU A 401 -23.92 -4.71 21.53
CA LEU A 401 -23.26 -6.00 21.68
C LEU A 401 -21.87 -5.98 21.04
N PHE A 402 -20.83 -6.02 21.85
CA PHE A 402 -19.45 -6.18 21.38
C PHE A 402 -19.16 -7.65 21.14
N VAL A 403 -18.72 -8.00 19.93
CA VAL A 403 -18.49 -9.40 19.53
C VAL A 403 -17.12 -9.60 18.90
N ASN A 404 -16.63 -10.83 19.02
CA ASN A 404 -15.35 -11.29 18.47
C ASN A 404 -15.57 -12.39 17.41
N ASP A 405 -14.49 -12.93 16.85
CA ASP A 405 -14.53 -13.99 15.82
C ASP A 405 -15.39 -15.21 16.22
N GLU A 406 -15.40 -15.58 17.51
CA GLU A 406 -16.10 -16.76 18.04
C GLU A 406 -17.59 -16.48 18.28
N THR A 407 -17.92 -15.31 18.83
CA THR A 407 -19.28 -14.94 19.26
C THR A 407 -20.10 -14.27 18.16
N PHE A 408 -19.47 -13.74 17.10
CA PHE A 408 -20.15 -13.05 16.02
C PHE A 408 -21.26 -13.90 15.38
N SER A 409 -20.92 -15.12 14.97
CA SER A 409 -21.86 -15.98 14.24
C SER A 409 -23.00 -16.49 15.13
N THR A 410 -22.71 -16.81 16.40
CA THR A 410 -23.71 -17.33 17.34
C THR A 410 -24.65 -16.23 17.81
N THR A 411 -24.19 -14.98 17.93
CA THR A 411 -25.02 -13.82 18.25
C THR A 411 -25.97 -13.47 17.11
N LEU A 412 -25.46 -13.31 15.89
CA LEU A 412 -26.29 -12.87 14.75
C LEU A 412 -27.31 -13.91 14.28
N LYS A 413 -27.06 -15.22 14.48
CA LYS A 413 -28.04 -16.27 14.16
C LYS A 413 -29.32 -16.20 14.99
N ARG A 414 -29.27 -15.59 16.19
CA ARG A 414 -30.43 -15.47 17.09
C ARG A 414 -31.24 -14.18 16.88
N LYS A 415 -30.73 -13.25 16.08
CA LYS A 415 -31.32 -11.92 15.91
C LYS A 415 -31.98 -11.83 14.54
N LYS A 416 -33.27 -11.45 14.53
CA LYS A 416 -34.03 -11.25 13.28
C LYS A 416 -33.46 -10.07 12.50
N HIS A 417 -33.07 -9.02 13.21
CA HIS A 417 -32.53 -7.79 12.66
C HIS A 417 -31.31 -7.42 13.49
N ALA A 418 -30.15 -7.29 12.87
CA ALA A 418 -28.94 -6.86 13.56
C ALA A 418 -28.18 -5.84 12.72
N LEU A 419 -27.93 -4.66 13.26
CA LEU A 419 -27.06 -3.68 12.62
C LEU A 419 -25.67 -3.80 13.21
N VAL A 420 -24.67 -4.07 12.37
CA VAL A 420 -23.29 -4.35 12.80
C VAL A 420 -22.37 -3.23 12.34
N MET A 421 -21.74 -2.52 13.27
CA MET A 421 -20.74 -1.49 13.02
C MET A 421 -19.32 -2.06 13.19
N PHE A 422 -18.60 -2.15 12.07
CA PHE A 422 -17.18 -2.47 12.03
C PHE A 422 -16.37 -1.18 12.12
N TYR A 423 -15.58 -1.03 13.18
CA TYR A 423 -14.93 0.24 13.53
C TYR A 423 -13.45 0.06 13.90
N ALA A 424 -12.74 1.18 13.96
CA ALA A 424 -11.41 1.28 14.58
C ALA A 424 -11.41 2.43 15.60
N PRO A 425 -10.85 2.25 16.82
CA PRO A 425 -10.91 3.27 17.87
C PRO A 425 -10.31 4.62 17.47
N TRP A 426 -9.27 4.62 16.64
CA TRP A 426 -8.59 5.83 16.16
C TRP A 426 -9.32 6.54 15.01
N CYS A 427 -10.38 5.97 14.45
CA CYS A 427 -11.06 6.54 13.28
C CYS A 427 -12.02 7.66 13.69
N GLY A 428 -11.77 8.89 13.21
CA GLY A 428 -12.62 10.06 13.49
C GLY A 428 -14.08 9.88 13.08
N HIS A 429 -14.37 9.23 11.94
CA HIS A 429 -15.74 8.95 11.53
C HIS A 429 -16.44 7.94 12.44
N CYS A 430 -15.70 6.98 13.02
CA CYS A 430 -16.26 6.04 13.99
C CYS A 430 -16.62 6.76 15.29
N LYS A 431 -15.71 7.61 15.77
CA LYS A 431 -15.93 8.43 16.97
C LYS A 431 -17.19 9.29 16.85
N SER A 432 -17.44 9.87 15.67
CA SER A 432 -18.65 10.66 15.40
C SER A 432 -19.93 9.82 15.28
N THR A 433 -19.85 8.57 14.78
CA THR A 433 -21.04 7.73 14.53
C THR A 433 -21.48 6.96 15.78
N LYS A 434 -20.52 6.61 16.62
CA LYS A 434 -20.69 5.86 17.87
C LYS A 434 -21.82 6.38 18.78
N PRO A 435 -21.91 7.68 19.17
CA PRO A 435 -22.96 8.14 20.08
C PRO A 435 -24.37 7.96 19.49
N GLU A 436 -24.53 8.19 18.18
CA GLU A 436 -25.80 7.99 17.48
C GLU A 436 -26.18 6.52 17.38
N PHE A 437 -25.20 5.64 17.17
CA PHE A 437 -25.39 4.19 17.12
C PHE A 437 -25.78 3.62 18.48
N THR A 438 -25.11 4.07 19.56
CA THR A 438 -25.44 3.72 20.94
C THR A 438 -26.84 4.23 21.34
N THR A 439 -27.20 5.46 20.97
CA THR A 439 -28.53 6.00 21.22
C THR A 439 -29.62 5.17 20.55
N ALA A 440 -29.42 4.77 19.29
CA ALA A 440 -30.36 3.90 18.58
C ALA A 440 -30.47 2.49 19.20
N ALA A 441 -29.38 1.96 19.73
CA ALA A 441 -29.37 0.69 20.46
C ALA A 441 -30.24 0.76 21.73
N ASN A 442 -30.06 1.83 22.52
CA ASN A 442 -30.82 2.05 23.75
C ASN A 442 -32.32 2.25 23.47
N GLU A 443 -32.70 2.94 22.39
CA GLU A 443 -34.11 3.15 22.03
C GLU A 443 -34.81 1.84 21.60
N LEU A 444 -34.07 0.92 20.96
CA LEU A 444 -34.60 -0.34 20.43
C LEU A 444 -34.32 -1.56 21.34
N GLN A 445 -33.87 -1.33 22.58
CA GLN A 445 -33.48 -2.38 23.53
C GLN A 445 -34.61 -3.35 23.87
N ASP A 446 -35.86 -2.86 23.90
CA ASP A 446 -37.04 -3.65 24.29
C ASP A 446 -37.50 -4.64 23.22
N ASP A 447 -37.00 -4.55 21.97
CA ASP A 447 -37.29 -5.56 20.94
C ASP A 447 -36.20 -6.65 20.93
N PRO A 448 -36.47 -7.85 21.50
CA PRO A 448 -35.46 -8.91 21.59
C PRO A 448 -35.01 -9.44 20.22
N ARG A 449 -35.75 -9.14 19.14
CA ARG A 449 -35.45 -9.55 17.77
C ARG A 449 -34.42 -8.64 17.11
N VAL A 450 -34.23 -7.43 17.63
CA VAL A 450 -33.31 -6.41 17.16
C VAL A 450 -31.98 -6.49 17.95
N ALA A 451 -30.88 -6.07 17.31
CA ALA A 451 -29.59 -5.88 17.96
C ALA A 451 -28.75 -4.83 17.24
N PHE A 452 -28.01 -4.05 18.03
CA PHE A 452 -26.90 -3.23 17.56
C PHE A 452 -25.62 -3.89 18.02
N VAL A 453 -24.68 -4.10 17.10
CA VAL A 453 -23.49 -4.93 17.32
C VAL A 453 -22.27 -4.15 16.86
N ALA A 454 -21.18 -4.21 17.62
CA ALA A 454 -19.94 -3.53 17.31
C ALA A 454 -18.77 -4.52 17.20
N VAL A 455 -17.88 -4.31 16.23
CA VAL A 455 -16.68 -5.12 16.02
C VAL A 455 -15.47 -4.20 15.88
N ASP A 456 -14.51 -4.33 16.80
CA ASP A 456 -13.23 -3.63 16.73
C ASP A 456 -12.28 -4.35 15.75
N CYS A 457 -12.10 -3.78 14.57
CA CYS A 457 -11.26 -4.34 13.52
C CYS A 457 -9.77 -4.22 13.79
N THR A 458 -9.35 -3.44 14.79
CA THR A 458 -7.95 -3.41 15.24
C THR A 458 -7.59 -4.64 16.07
N LYS A 459 -8.59 -5.29 16.68
CA LYS A 459 -8.45 -6.55 17.42
C LYS A 459 -8.86 -7.76 16.58
N HIS A 460 -9.87 -7.62 15.71
CA HIS A 460 -10.50 -8.71 14.96
C HIS A 460 -10.34 -8.55 13.43
N ALA A 461 -9.10 -8.36 12.98
CA ALA A 461 -8.80 -8.10 11.57
C ALA A 461 -9.28 -9.22 10.62
N THR A 462 -9.23 -10.48 11.05
CA THR A 462 -9.71 -11.64 10.26
C THR A 462 -11.22 -11.58 10.04
N LEU A 463 -12.00 -11.33 11.09
CA LEU A 463 -13.45 -11.14 11.02
C LEU A 463 -13.83 -9.98 10.09
N CYS A 464 -13.14 -8.84 10.22
CA CYS A 464 -13.40 -7.68 9.38
C CYS A 464 -13.01 -7.91 7.92
N GLY A 465 -11.90 -8.61 7.67
CA GLY A 465 -11.49 -9.04 6.34
C GLY A 465 -12.52 -9.99 5.69
N LYS A 466 -13.11 -10.91 6.47
CA LYS A 466 -14.16 -11.82 6.00
C LYS A 466 -15.40 -11.09 5.49
N TYR A 467 -15.78 -9.98 6.13
CA TYR A 467 -16.89 -9.13 5.70
C TYR A 467 -16.46 -7.98 4.78
N ASN A 468 -15.23 -8.04 4.25
CA ASN A 468 -14.69 -7.07 3.29
C ASN A 468 -14.76 -5.61 3.80
N VAL A 469 -14.52 -5.40 5.10
CA VAL A 469 -14.42 -4.06 5.69
C VAL A 469 -13.13 -3.40 5.20
N ARG A 470 -13.25 -2.30 4.46
CA ARG A 470 -12.13 -1.57 3.82
C ARG A 470 -11.93 -0.16 4.32
N GLY A 471 -12.91 0.36 5.03
CA GLY A 471 -12.90 1.68 5.65
C GLY A 471 -13.73 1.62 6.92
N TYR A 472 -13.60 2.65 7.75
CA TYR A 472 -14.30 2.69 9.02
C TYR A 472 -15.11 4.00 9.15
N PRO A 473 -16.33 3.96 9.72
CA PRO A 473 -17.08 2.74 10.03
C PRO A 473 -17.72 2.16 8.76
N THR A 474 -17.69 0.83 8.65
CA THR A 474 -18.56 0.09 7.73
C THR A 474 -19.70 -0.48 8.56
N ILE A 475 -20.95 -0.22 8.15
CA ILE A 475 -22.14 -0.70 8.85
C ILE A 475 -22.86 -1.69 7.94
N ILE A 476 -23.14 -2.89 8.44
CA ILE A 476 -23.79 -3.96 7.69
C ILE A 476 -24.99 -4.45 8.50
N TYR A 477 -26.16 -4.47 7.87
CA TYR A 477 -27.35 -5.08 8.42
C TYR A 477 -27.37 -6.57 8.14
N PHE A 478 -27.76 -7.37 9.14
CA PHE A 478 -27.95 -8.80 9.06
C PHE A 478 -29.36 -9.21 9.46
N SER A 479 -29.87 -10.27 8.83
CA SER A 479 -31.04 -11.00 9.31
C SER A 479 -30.73 -12.48 9.48
N TYR A 480 -30.80 -12.95 10.73
CA TYR A 480 -30.45 -14.32 11.14
C TYR A 480 -29.08 -14.79 10.62
N LEU A 481 -28.12 -13.87 10.46
CA LEU A 481 -26.83 -14.06 9.77
C LEU A 481 -26.92 -14.47 8.28
N LYS A 482 -28.08 -14.84 7.76
CA LYS A 482 -28.26 -15.38 6.40
C LYS A 482 -28.32 -14.27 5.35
N THR A 483 -29.06 -13.22 5.66
CA THR A 483 -29.13 -12.03 4.81
C THR A 483 -28.15 -11.01 5.35
N GLN A 484 -27.36 -10.40 4.46
CA GLN A 484 -26.56 -9.22 4.76
C GLN A 484 -26.85 -8.13 3.73
N LEU A 485 -26.98 -6.89 4.19
CA LEU A 485 -27.14 -5.70 3.35
C LEU A 485 -26.24 -4.60 3.89
N GLU A 486 -25.51 -3.93 3.01
CA GLU A 486 -24.72 -2.77 3.40
C GLU A 486 -25.66 -1.64 3.82
N TYR A 487 -25.35 -1.00 4.95
CA TYR A 487 -26.10 0.16 5.43
C TYR A 487 -25.53 1.43 4.81
N ASN A 488 -26.32 2.03 3.92
CA ASN A 488 -25.97 3.27 3.22
C ASN A 488 -26.86 4.47 3.66
N GLY A 489 -27.58 4.32 4.77
CA GLY A 489 -28.42 5.38 5.34
C GLY A 489 -27.61 6.47 6.06
N GLY A 490 -28.32 7.49 6.55
CA GLY A 490 -27.72 8.53 7.39
C GLY A 490 -27.16 7.94 8.70
N ARG A 491 -26.26 8.68 9.37
CA ARG A 491 -25.55 8.19 10.57
C ARG A 491 -26.08 8.81 11.86
N THR A 492 -27.33 9.29 11.86
CA THR A 492 -28.01 9.74 13.07
C THR A 492 -28.81 8.59 13.69
N SER A 493 -29.08 8.70 14.98
CA SER A 493 -29.90 7.76 15.76
C SER A 493 -31.26 7.53 15.11
N LYS A 494 -31.91 8.61 14.64
CA LYS A 494 -33.19 8.55 13.90
C LYS A 494 -33.09 7.73 12.62
N ASP A 495 -32.00 7.85 11.87
CA ASP A 495 -31.79 7.09 10.63
C ASP A 495 -31.64 5.59 10.92
N PHE A 496 -30.84 5.25 11.94
CA PHE A 496 -30.64 3.87 12.37
C PHE A 496 -31.94 3.24 12.87
N ILE A 497 -32.70 3.96 13.70
CA ILE A 497 -34.00 3.49 14.22
C ILE A 497 -34.98 3.28 13.07
N ALA A 498 -35.10 4.24 12.15
CA ALA A 498 -35.99 4.14 10.99
C ALA A 498 -35.63 2.93 10.12
N TYR A 499 -34.34 2.71 9.87
CA TYR A 499 -33.86 1.56 9.11
C TYR A 499 -34.15 0.24 9.82
N MET A 500 -33.97 0.15 11.14
CA MET A 500 -34.20 -1.07 11.90
C MET A 500 -35.69 -1.40 12.11
N ASN A 501 -36.55 -0.39 12.13
CA ASN A 501 -38.01 -0.57 12.18
C ASN A 501 -38.59 -1.00 10.84
N ASN A 502 -38.01 -0.52 9.73
CA ASN A 502 -38.44 -0.87 8.39
C ASN A 502 -37.26 -1.28 7.49
N PRO A 503 -36.59 -2.41 7.80
CA PRO A 503 -35.42 -2.82 7.05
C PRO A 503 -35.87 -3.28 5.65
N PRO A 504 -35.12 -2.90 4.59
CA PRO A 504 -35.50 -3.24 3.22
C PRO A 504 -35.71 -4.74 3.05
N ASN A 505 -36.86 -5.10 2.48
CA ASN A 505 -37.27 -6.49 2.32
C ASN A 505 -36.50 -7.11 1.14
N VAL A 506 -35.81 -8.22 1.38
CA VAL A 506 -34.91 -8.87 0.40
C VAL A 506 -35.66 -9.34 -0.86
N LYS A 507 -37.00 -9.40 -0.83
CA LYS A 507 -37.84 -9.79 -1.97
C LYS A 507 -38.12 -8.66 -2.97
N GLU A 508 -37.98 -7.38 -2.60
CA GLU A 508 -38.40 -6.26 -3.46
C GLU A 508 -37.30 -5.68 -4.38
N HIS A 509 -36.02 -6.01 -4.17
CA HIS A 509 -34.94 -5.55 -5.05
C HIS A 509 -34.68 -6.44 -6.29
N THR A 510 -35.66 -7.27 -6.68
CA THR A 510 -35.56 -8.09 -7.89
C THR A 510 -36.07 -7.36 -9.15
N GLU A 511 -36.78 -6.25 -9.00
CA GLU A 511 -37.26 -5.40 -10.08
C GLU A 511 -36.84 -3.94 -9.84
N LEU A 512 -35.76 -3.53 -10.52
CA LEU A 512 -35.49 -2.20 -11.12
C LEU A 512 -34.09 -2.17 -11.77
#